data_AF-A0A949HZP8-F1
#
_entry.id   AF-A0A949HZP8-F1
#
_cell.length_a   1.000
_cell.length_b   1.000
_cell.length_c   1.000
_cell.angle_alpha   90.00
_cell.angle_beta   90.00
_cell.angle_gamma   90.00
#
_symmetry.space_group_name_H-M   'P 1'
#
loop_
_entity.id
_entity.type
_entity.pdbx_description
1 polymer ?
#
loop_
_entity_poly.entity_id
_entity_poly.type
_entity_poly.pdbx_seq_one_letter_code
_entity_poly.pdbx_strand_id
1 'polypeptide(L)'
;MQGNFWVCPRESASAAEAQSAESGRTLQFKAGTRSARAKWVRAKSNISPPEDFFIGLTRVLKDWLGCTLRSRGDMNPKIEQWKRDIEKITSDVTDTIESQFIFKRLGEIVTANSKIGADNLFWDHLASSFGASLVLGITRQVDKRPEVVSLLKLLEDIKDNPGIITKQWYGDEYEKSPVLGRAFGIQSFEEHFGSKPELDPDLIEKDIQALKSATAKVARFRHTRIAHKNADERLVIDLNFAEVEAALKEVERLVIRYQLLLNQSDYNELMPSITYNWESIFRTPWIDG
;
A
#
# COMPACT_ATOMS: atom_id res chain seq x y z
N MET A 1 -12.66 -18.04 20.43
CA MET A 1 -13.12 -19.37 19.97
C MET A 1 -14.60 -19.18 19.62
N GLN A 2 -15.11 -19.37 18.40
CA GLN A 2 -14.84 -20.35 17.34
C GLN A 2 -15.01 -19.68 15.97
N GLY A 3 -14.23 -20.13 14.98
CA GLY A 3 -14.30 -19.66 13.59
C GLY A 3 -15.29 -20.49 12.77
N ASN A 4 -15.96 -19.83 11.82
CA ASN A 4 -16.80 -20.48 10.82
C ASN A 4 -16.07 -20.49 9.46
N PHE A 5 -15.70 -21.68 9.02
CA PHE A 5 -15.27 -22.01 7.66
C PHE A 5 -16.48 -22.02 6.72
N TRP A 6 -16.30 -21.56 5.47
CA TRP A 6 -17.33 -21.63 4.43
C TRP A 6 -17.01 -22.73 3.41
N VAL A 7 -17.87 -23.75 3.36
CA VAL A 7 -17.94 -24.82 2.34
C VAL A 7 -19.12 -24.52 1.40
N CYS A 8 -18.98 -24.80 0.11
CA CYS A 8 -20.01 -24.61 -0.93
C CYS A 8 -20.67 -25.97 -1.25
N PRO A 9 -22.01 -26.08 -1.42
CA PRO A 9 -22.67 -27.36 -1.65
C PRO A 9 -22.63 -27.80 -3.13
N ARG A 10 -22.45 -29.11 -3.36
CA ARG A 10 -22.78 -29.79 -4.63
C ARG A 10 -23.65 -31.02 -4.32
N GLU A 11 -24.87 -31.03 -4.83
CA GLU A 11 -25.61 -32.25 -5.22
C GLU A 11 -25.18 -32.58 -6.67
N SER A 12 -25.07 -33.81 -7.18
CA SER A 12 -25.24 -35.16 -6.67
C SER A 12 -24.45 -36.10 -7.61
N ALA A 13 -23.70 -37.05 -7.07
CA ALA A 13 -23.29 -38.28 -7.77
C ALA A 13 -22.87 -39.32 -6.71
N SER A 14 -23.29 -40.55 -6.95
CA SER A 14 -23.36 -41.69 -6.03
C SER A 14 -22.03 -42.16 -5.42
N ALA A 15 -22.17 -42.78 -4.25
CA ALA A 15 -21.16 -43.37 -3.39
C ALA A 15 -20.14 -44.31 -4.06
N ALA A 16 -18.85 -44.09 -3.77
CA ALA A 16 -17.97 -45.09 -3.16
C ALA A 16 -16.62 -44.44 -2.74
N GLU A 17 -16.27 -44.66 -1.48
CA GLU A 17 -14.92 -44.67 -0.87
C GLU A 17 -14.16 -43.36 -0.61
N ALA A 18 -13.75 -43.26 0.66
CA ALA A 18 -13.15 -42.14 1.35
C ALA A 18 -11.61 -42.17 1.28
N GLN A 19 -10.97 -40.99 1.27
CA GLN A 19 -10.03 -40.53 2.30
C GLN A 19 -9.31 -39.24 1.88
N SER A 20 -9.24 -38.28 2.82
CA SER A 20 -8.19 -37.27 3.00
C SER A 20 -7.95 -36.22 1.89
N ALA A 21 -8.35 -34.97 2.14
CA ALA A 21 -7.51 -33.76 1.97
C ALA A 21 -8.37 -32.47 2.00
N GLU A 22 -8.26 -31.71 3.09
CA GLU A 22 -8.50 -30.26 3.06
C GLU A 22 -7.32 -29.59 2.35
N SER A 23 -7.56 -28.93 1.21
CA SER A 23 -6.55 -28.11 0.54
C SER A 23 -7.16 -26.79 0.06
N GLY A 24 -6.46 -25.70 0.36
CA GLY A 24 -6.87 -24.33 0.10
C GLY A 24 -7.06 -23.98 -1.38
N ARG A 25 -7.76 -22.87 -1.61
CA ARG A 25 -7.95 -22.32 -2.96
C ARG A 25 -6.68 -21.59 -3.40
N THR A 26 -5.89 -22.24 -4.24
CA THR A 26 -4.83 -21.63 -5.04
C THR A 26 -5.46 -20.87 -6.23
N LEU A 27 -5.09 -19.61 -6.43
CA LEU A 27 -5.33 -18.89 -7.69
C LEU A 27 -4.41 -19.49 -8.77
N GLN A 28 -4.92 -20.47 -9.51
CA GLN A 28 -4.24 -21.03 -10.68
C GLN A 28 -4.56 -20.18 -11.92
N PHE A 29 -3.59 -19.38 -12.38
CA PHE A 29 -3.65 -18.75 -13.69
C PHE A 29 -3.35 -19.80 -14.77
N LYS A 30 -4.38 -20.30 -15.48
CA LYS A 30 -4.20 -21.12 -16.67
C LYS A 30 -3.73 -20.24 -17.84
N ALA A 31 -2.51 -20.48 -18.31
CA ALA A 31 -2.00 -19.89 -19.55
C ALA A 31 -2.73 -20.51 -20.76
N GLY A 32 -3.68 -19.77 -21.33
CA GLY A 32 -4.25 -20.07 -22.64
C GLY A 32 -3.34 -19.54 -23.74
N THR A 33 -2.63 -20.42 -24.43
CA THR A 33 -1.90 -20.11 -25.67
C THR A 33 -2.88 -19.77 -26.80
N ARG A 34 -2.72 -18.60 -27.44
CA ARG A 34 -2.81 -18.46 -28.91
C ARG A 34 -2.20 -17.13 -29.37
N SER A 35 -1.24 -17.28 -30.26
CA SER A 35 -0.65 -16.26 -31.12
C SER A 35 -1.74 -15.49 -31.89
N ALA A 36 -1.70 -14.15 -31.81
CA ALA A 36 -2.18 -13.27 -32.86
C ALA A 36 -1.38 -11.97 -32.83
N ARG A 37 -0.53 -11.78 -33.85
CA ARG A 37 0.15 -10.52 -34.16
C ARG A 37 -0.92 -9.50 -34.59
N ALA A 38 -1.27 -8.56 -33.74
CA ALA A 38 -2.09 -7.41 -34.14
C ALA A 38 -1.17 -6.20 -34.40
N LYS A 39 -1.14 -5.76 -35.67
CA LYS A 39 -0.58 -4.46 -36.08
C LYS A 39 -1.44 -3.36 -35.46
N TRP A 40 -0.86 -2.50 -34.64
CA TRP A 40 -1.51 -1.29 -34.14
C TRP A 40 -1.58 -0.25 -35.27
N VAL A 41 -2.79 -0.03 -35.81
CA VAL A 41 -3.13 1.20 -36.52
C VAL A 41 -3.65 2.18 -35.46
N ARG A 42 -3.03 3.36 -35.41
CA ARG A 42 -3.31 4.42 -34.43
C ARG A 42 -4.65 5.08 -34.78
N ALA A 43 -5.74 4.64 -34.15
CA ALA A 43 -6.98 5.40 -34.14
C ALA A 43 -6.86 6.50 -33.07
N LYS A 44 -6.91 7.77 -33.48
CA LYS A 44 -7.05 8.90 -32.57
C LYS A 44 -8.48 8.90 -32.02
N SER A 45 -8.69 8.40 -30.81
CA SER A 45 -9.92 8.64 -30.05
C SER A 45 -9.75 9.93 -29.25
N ASN A 46 -10.47 10.98 -29.65
CA ASN A 46 -10.61 12.25 -28.92
C ASN A 46 -11.53 12.06 -27.70
N ILE A 47 -11.04 11.36 -26.68
CA ILE A 47 -11.64 11.39 -25.35
C ILE A 47 -10.57 11.98 -24.43
N SER A 48 -10.53 13.31 -24.35
CA SER A 48 -9.84 13.96 -23.23
C SER A 48 -10.69 13.73 -21.98
N PRO A 49 -10.11 13.21 -20.89
CA PRO A 49 -10.81 13.21 -19.61
C PRO A 49 -11.10 14.67 -19.19
N PRO A 50 -12.16 14.94 -18.40
CA PRO A 50 -12.44 16.28 -17.94
C PRO A 50 -11.23 16.82 -17.15
N GLU A 51 -10.73 18.00 -17.52
CA GLU A 51 -9.58 18.66 -16.88
C GLU A 51 -9.78 18.84 -15.35
N ASP A 52 -11.02 18.81 -14.89
CA ASP A 52 -11.41 18.94 -13.48
C ASP A 52 -11.08 17.71 -12.61
N PHE A 53 -10.89 16.52 -13.20
CA PHE A 53 -10.59 15.29 -12.44
C PHE A 53 -9.17 15.29 -11.84
N PHE A 54 -8.21 15.90 -12.54
CA PHE A 54 -6.82 16.03 -12.06
C PHE A 54 -6.61 17.29 -11.21
N ILE A 55 -7.41 18.34 -11.42
CA ILE A 55 -7.32 19.60 -10.66
C ILE A 55 -7.92 19.45 -9.25
N GLY A 56 -8.96 18.62 -9.06
CA GLY A 56 -9.54 18.36 -7.74
C GLY A 56 -8.60 17.65 -6.76
N LEU A 57 -7.91 16.60 -7.22
CA LEU A 57 -7.00 15.79 -6.38
C LEU A 57 -5.76 16.59 -5.95
N THR A 58 -5.23 17.42 -6.85
CA THR A 58 -4.07 18.27 -6.57
C THR A 58 -4.43 19.49 -5.75
N ARG A 59 -5.64 20.04 -5.85
CA ARG A 59 -6.07 21.21 -5.08
C ARG A 59 -6.47 20.88 -3.65
N VAL A 60 -7.15 19.76 -3.41
CA VAL A 60 -7.48 19.31 -2.04
C VAL A 60 -6.21 18.91 -1.26
N LEU A 61 -5.24 18.26 -1.90
CA LEU A 61 -3.95 17.99 -1.26
C LEU A 61 -3.13 19.27 -1.03
N LYS A 62 -3.12 20.22 -1.96
CA LYS A 62 -2.33 21.46 -1.83
C LYS A 62 -2.91 22.47 -0.85
N ASP A 63 -4.24 22.53 -0.71
CA ASP A 63 -4.93 23.40 0.26
C ASP A 63 -5.01 22.76 1.66
N TRP A 64 -4.92 21.42 1.79
CA TRP A 64 -4.82 20.70 3.07
C TRP A 64 -3.37 20.56 3.59
N LEU A 65 -2.38 20.51 2.68
CA LEU A 65 -0.94 20.58 2.99
C LEU A 65 -0.43 22.02 3.23
N GLY A 66 -1.33 23.01 3.21
CA GLY A 66 -1.03 24.44 3.38
C GLY A 66 -0.83 24.89 4.82
N CYS A 67 -0.11 24.13 5.65
CA CYS A 67 0.33 24.61 6.97
C CYS A 67 1.63 25.41 6.84
N THR A 68 1.50 26.74 6.99
CA THR A 68 2.53 27.70 7.41
C THR A 68 3.84 27.74 6.63
N LEU A 69 4.05 28.84 5.89
CA LEU A 69 5.38 29.32 5.51
C LEU A 69 6.24 29.48 6.77
N ARG A 70 7.04 28.44 7.10
CA ARG A 70 8.01 28.44 8.19
C ARG A 70 9.21 29.29 7.79
N SER A 71 9.68 30.15 8.69
CA SER A 71 10.90 30.94 8.48
C SER A 71 12.10 30.00 8.31
N ARG A 72 12.96 30.33 7.35
CA ARG A 72 14.05 29.49 6.82
C ARG A 72 15.30 29.45 7.71
N GLY A 73 15.16 29.73 9.01
CA GLY A 73 16.27 29.75 9.96
C GLY A 73 16.25 28.49 10.83
N ASP A 74 17.35 27.74 10.82
CA ASP A 74 17.73 26.74 11.84
C ASP A 74 17.17 25.31 11.76
N MET A 75 16.67 24.82 10.62
CA MET A 75 16.35 23.40 10.46
C MET A 75 17.48 22.60 9.81
N ASN A 76 17.80 21.45 10.40
CA ASN A 76 18.81 20.53 9.87
C ASN A 76 18.40 20.05 8.45
N PRO A 77 19.21 20.28 7.40
CA PRO A 77 18.88 19.92 6.03
C PRO A 77 18.50 18.46 5.83
N LYS A 78 19.05 17.57 6.67
CA LYS A 78 18.76 16.14 6.65
C LYS A 78 17.34 15.83 7.12
N ILE A 79 16.89 16.47 8.20
CA ILE A 79 15.52 16.34 8.71
C ILE A 79 14.53 16.82 7.64
N GLU A 80 14.80 17.94 7.00
CA GLU A 80 13.96 18.46 5.91
C GLU A 80 13.91 17.51 4.70
N GLN A 81 15.01 16.82 4.41
CA GLN A 81 15.02 15.78 3.39
C GLN A 81 14.16 14.59 3.80
N TRP A 82 14.32 14.09 5.02
CA TRP A 82 13.53 12.97 5.54
C TRP A 82 12.03 13.28 5.58
N LYS A 83 11.64 14.50 5.98
CA LYS A 83 10.25 14.98 5.93
C LYS A 83 9.66 14.91 4.53
N ARG A 84 10.39 15.44 3.53
CA ARG A 84 9.95 15.37 2.11
C ARG A 84 9.85 13.93 1.61
N ASP A 85 10.76 13.06 2.04
CA ASP A 85 10.75 11.67 1.60
C ASP A 85 9.61 10.88 2.24
N ILE A 86 9.36 11.05 3.55
CA ILE A 86 8.23 10.38 4.21
C ILE A 86 6.88 10.87 3.68
N GLU A 87 6.74 12.15 3.31
CA GLU A 87 5.53 12.65 2.64
C GLU A 87 5.24 11.94 1.31
N LYS A 88 6.27 11.78 0.46
CA LYS A 88 6.13 11.06 -0.81
C LYS A 88 5.80 9.58 -0.59
N ILE A 89 6.46 8.96 0.38
CA ILE A 89 6.22 7.56 0.77
C ILE A 89 4.78 7.40 1.26
N THR A 90 4.31 8.29 2.12
CA THR A 90 2.92 8.29 2.62
C THR A 90 1.93 8.41 1.48
N SER A 91 2.13 9.33 0.55
CA SER A 91 1.26 9.45 -0.62
C SER A 91 1.19 8.15 -1.44
N ASP A 92 2.34 7.54 -1.79
CA ASP A 92 2.35 6.29 -2.59
C ASP A 92 1.72 5.10 -1.83
N VAL A 93 1.90 5.03 -0.51
CA VAL A 93 1.28 3.98 0.30
C VAL A 93 -0.22 4.21 0.47
N THR A 94 -0.67 5.46 0.68
CA THR A 94 -2.09 5.81 0.71
C THR A 94 -2.77 5.45 -0.62
N ASP A 95 -2.19 5.81 -1.77
CA ASP A 95 -2.72 5.45 -3.09
C ASP A 95 -2.86 3.91 -3.25
N THR A 96 -1.91 3.16 -2.70
CA THR A 96 -1.94 1.68 -2.71
C THR A 96 -3.05 1.13 -1.83
N ILE A 97 -3.26 1.72 -0.64
CA ILE A 97 -4.33 1.33 0.30
C ILE A 97 -5.70 1.69 -0.25
N GLU A 98 -5.87 2.88 -0.82
CA GLU A 98 -7.12 3.30 -1.47
C GLU A 98 -7.49 2.37 -2.62
N SER A 99 -6.51 2.04 -3.47
CA SER A 99 -6.69 1.06 -4.55
C SER A 99 -7.17 -0.28 -3.99
N GLN A 100 -6.60 -0.72 -2.87
CA GLN A 100 -7.03 -1.96 -2.21
C GLN A 100 -8.46 -1.89 -1.70
N PHE A 101 -8.81 -0.79 -1.04
CA PHE A 101 -10.15 -0.55 -0.54
C PHE A 101 -11.18 -0.60 -1.67
N ILE A 102 -10.94 0.13 -2.77
CA ILE A 102 -11.84 0.19 -3.93
C ILE A 102 -12.00 -1.20 -4.56
N PHE A 103 -10.91 -1.94 -4.74
CA PHE A 103 -10.99 -3.28 -5.35
C PHE A 103 -11.77 -4.27 -4.50
N LYS A 104 -11.52 -4.30 -3.18
CA LYS A 104 -12.28 -5.14 -2.24
C LYS A 104 -13.76 -4.82 -2.31
N ARG A 105 -14.10 -3.52 -2.27
CA ARG A 105 -15.47 -3.05 -2.32
C ARG A 105 -16.16 -3.39 -3.64
N LEU A 106 -15.45 -3.28 -4.76
CA LEU A 106 -15.95 -3.72 -6.06
C LEU A 106 -16.21 -5.23 -6.10
N GLY A 107 -15.32 -6.04 -5.51
CA GLY A 107 -15.51 -7.49 -5.37
C GLY A 107 -16.79 -7.85 -4.60
N GLU A 108 -17.10 -7.10 -3.53
CA GLU A 108 -18.36 -7.25 -2.78
C GLU A 108 -19.58 -6.95 -3.66
N ILE A 109 -19.55 -5.84 -4.41
CA ILE A 109 -20.64 -5.43 -5.31
C ILE A 109 -20.88 -6.50 -6.39
N VAL A 110 -19.82 -6.98 -7.04
CA VAL A 110 -19.90 -8.00 -8.10
C VAL A 110 -20.43 -9.32 -7.54
N THR A 111 -19.94 -9.75 -6.39
CA THR A 111 -20.37 -11.01 -5.75
C THR A 111 -21.81 -10.96 -5.28
N ALA A 112 -22.27 -9.81 -4.78
CA ALA A 112 -23.65 -9.63 -4.31
C ALA A 112 -24.68 -9.58 -5.46
N ASN A 113 -24.26 -9.28 -6.68
CA ASN A 113 -25.15 -9.14 -7.83
C ASN A 113 -25.07 -10.36 -8.77
N SER A 114 -26.01 -11.28 -8.61
CA SER A 114 -26.09 -12.51 -9.41
C SER A 114 -26.20 -12.29 -10.93
N LYS A 115 -26.56 -11.08 -11.39
CA LYS A 115 -26.63 -10.74 -12.81
C LYS A 115 -25.27 -10.44 -13.44
N ILE A 116 -24.26 -10.11 -12.62
CA ILE A 116 -22.89 -9.79 -13.07
C ILE A 116 -21.83 -10.75 -12.52
N GLY A 117 -22.19 -11.59 -11.54
CA GLY A 117 -21.31 -12.58 -10.91
C GLY A 117 -20.95 -13.80 -11.77
N ALA A 118 -21.11 -13.72 -13.09
CA ALA A 118 -20.62 -14.74 -14.01
C ALA A 118 -19.14 -14.50 -14.34
N ASP A 119 -18.36 -15.57 -14.44
CA ASP A 119 -16.97 -15.52 -14.90
C ASP A 119 -16.89 -14.75 -16.23
N ASN A 120 -16.12 -13.66 -16.24
CA ASN A 120 -15.95 -12.84 -17.42
C ASN A 120 -14.56 -12.23 -17.49
N LEU A 121 -14.09 -12.02 -18.73
CA LEU A 121 -12.76 -11.53 -19.04
C LEU A 121 -12.46 -10.16 -18.40
N PHE A 122 -13.49 -9.32 -18.22
CA PHE A 122 -13.31 -8.02 -17.58
C PHE A 122 -12.89 -8.16 -16.12
N TRP A 123 -13.54 -9.05 -15.37
CA TRP A 123 -13.20 -9.31 -13.98
C TRP A 123 -11.79 -9.90 -13.83
N ASP A 124 -11.42 -10.86 -14.69
CA ASP A 124 -10.07 -11.44 -14.69
C ASP A 124 -8.99 -10.40 -14.99
N HIS A 125 -9.23 -9.54 -16.00
CA HIS A 125 -8.31 -8.48 -16.36
C HIS A 125 -8.15 -7.45 -15.24
N LEU A 126 -9.26 -7.07 -14.60
CA LEU A 126 -9.25 -6.12 -13.50
C LEU A 126 -8.52 -6.68 -12.28
N ALA A 127 -8.83 -7.91 -11.88
CA ALA A 127 -8.17 -8.59 -10.78
C ALA A 127 -6.66 -8.76 -11.03
N SER A 128 -6.26 -9.14 -12.24
CA SER A 128 -4.85 -9.26 -12.60
C SER A 128 -4.12 -7.91 -12.59
N SER A 129 -4.75 -6.85 -13.12
CA SER A 129 -4.14 -5.51 -13.18
C SER A 129 -4.00 -4.91 -11.79
N PHE A 130 -5.03 -5.06 -10.96
CA PHE A 130 -5.01 -4.63 -9.58
C PHE A 130 -3.96 -5.40 -8.75
N GLY A 131 -3.90 -6.72 -8.87
CA GLY A 131 -2.89 -7.54 -8.19
C GLY A 131 -1.46 -7.11 -8.55
N ALA A 132 -1.20 -6.82 -9.82
CA ALA A 132 0.08 -6.27 -10.25
C ALA A 132 0.36 -4.88 -9.65
N SER A 133 -0.64 -4.00 -9.59
CA SER A 133 -0.51 -2.67 -8.99
C SER A 133 -0.14 -2.74 -7.51
N LEU A 134 -0.84 -3.57 -6.71
CA LEU A 134 -0.52 -3.77 -5.29
C LEU A 134 0.91 -4.27 -5.07
N VAL A 135 1.31 -5.28 -5.84
CA VAL A 135 2.67 -5.83 -5.77
C VAL A 135 3.70 -4.75 -6.10
N LEU A 136 3.44 -3.90 -7.09
CA LEU A 136 4.33 -2.79 -7.42
C LEU A 136 4.37 -1.74 -6.29
N GLY A 137 3.23 -1.32 -5.75
CA GLY A 137 3.15 -0.36 -4.64
C GLY A 137 3.98 -0.80 -3.44
N ILE A 138 3.77 -2.03 -2.95
CA ILE A 138 4.53 -2.59 -1.82
C ILE A 138 6.03 -2.65 -2.13
N THR A 139 6.40 -3.08 -3.33
CA THR A 139 7.81 -3.34 -3.64
C THR A 139 8.61 -2.08 -3.98
N ARG A 140 7.97 -0.95 -4.31
CA ARG A 140 8.62 0.36 -4.37
C ARG A 140 9.20 0.75 -3.01
N GLN A 141 8.51 0.38 -1.92
CA GLN A 141 8.90 0.72 -0.56
C GLN A 141 10.16 -0.01 -0.07
N VAL A 142 10.61 -1.03 -0.80
CA VAL A 142 11.87 -1.75 -0.53
C VAL A 142 12.87 -1.67 -1.68
N ASP A 143 12.66 -0.76 -2.62
CA ASP A 143 13.60 -0.52 -3.71
C ASP A 143 14.84 0.24 -3.20
N LYS A 144 16.02 -0.21 -3.61
CA LYS A 144 17.33 0.31 -3.18
C LYS A 144 18.05 1.14 -4.22
N ARG A 145 17.46 1.33 -5.40
CA ARG A 145 18.13 2.07 -6.47
C ARG A 145 18.48 3.50 -6.02
N PRO A 146 19.62 4.06 -6.46
CA PRO A 146 20.07 5.38 -5.99
C PRO A 146 19.04 6.49 -6.23
N GLU A 147 18.31 6.42 -7.35
CA GLU A 147 17.38 7.43 -7.82
C GLU A 147 15.97 7.36 -7.22
N VAL A 148 15.64 6.32 -6.46
CA VAL A 148 14.28 6.14 -5.91
C VAL A 148 14.16 6.66 -4.48
N VAL A 149 12.97 7.13 -4.13
CA VAL A 149 12.56 7.36 -2.74
C VAL A 149 11.79 6.12 -2.29
N SER A 150 12.21 5.52 -1.17
CA SER A 150 11.55 4.33 -0.61
C SER A 150 11.67 4.35 0.90
N LEU A 151 10.69 3.74 1.58
CA LEU A 151 10.72 3.57 3.02
C LEU A 151 12.03 2.93 3.49
N LEU A 152 12.50 1.86 2.83
CA LEU A 152 13.73 1.19 3.21
C LEU A 152 14.95 2.12 3.19
N LYS A 153 15.10 2.97 2.15
CA LYS A 153 16.21 3.92 2.08
C LYS A 153 16.11 5.00 3.15
N LEU A 154 14.90 5.48 3.43
CA LEU A 154 14.68 6.45 4.50
C LEU A 154 15.10 5.86 5.87
N LEU A 155 14.70 4.62 6.15
CA LEU A 155 15.06 3.96 7.41
C LEU A 155 16.56 3.69 7.52
N GLU A 156 17.21 3.21 6.45
CA GLU A 156 18.66 3.00 6.42
C GLU A 156 19.40 4.33 6.66
N ASP A 157 18.93 5.43 6.08
CA ASP A 157 19.55 6.74 6.25
C ASP A 157 19.33 7.35 7.65
N ILE A 158 18.15 7.15 8.26
CA ILE A 158 17.90 7.55 9.66
C ILE A 158 18.79 6.73 10.61
N LYS A 159 18.88 5.42 10.40
CA LYS A 159 19.71 4.51 11.21
C LYS A 159 21.18 4.91 11.16
N ASP A 160 21.68 5.30 9.99
CA ASP A 160 23.08 5.70 9.80
C ASP A 160 23.38 7.09 10.38
N ASN A 161 22.36 7.85 10.81
CA ASN A 161 22.49 9.20 11.37
C ASN A 161 21.68 9.39 12.68
N PRO A 162 21.86 8.55 13.71
CA PRO A 162 20.98 8.50 14.88
C PRO A 162 21.01 9.79 15.72
N GLY A 163 22.16 10.48 15.77
CA GLY A 163 22.34 11.70 16.56
C GLY A 163 21.64 12.95 16.00
N ILE A 164 21.03 12.87 14.80
CA ILE A 164 20.29 14.00 14.22
C ILE A 164 18.91 14.14 14.88
N ILE A 165 18.25 13.02 15.17
CA ILE A 165 16.96 13.00 15.85
C ILE A 165 17.21 12.72 17.33
N THR A 166 17.09 13.77 18.13
CA THR A 166 17.22 13.69 19.58
C THR A 166 15.86 13.83 20.25
N LYS A 167 15.74 13.29 21.46
CA LYS A 167 14.59 13.50 22.33
C LYS A 167 14.33 14.98 22.56
N GLN A 168 15.40 15.77 22.66
CA GLN A 168 15.32 17.22 22.81
C GLN A 168 14.70 17.86 21.57
N TRP A 169 15.23 17.58 20.38
CA TRP A 169 14.70 18.09 19.11
C TRP A 169 13.21 17.72 18.95
N TYR A 170 12.84 16.48 19.24
CA TYR A 170 11.45 16.03 19.13
C TYR A 170 10.54 16.78 20.12
N GLY A 171 10.99 17.00 21.35
CA GLY A 171 10.29 17.86 22.33
C GLY A 171 10.16 19.32 21.86
N ASP A 172 11.21 19.87 21.24
CA ASP A 172 11.21 21.23 20.67
C ASP A 172 10.20 21.38 19.51
N GLU A 173 9.99 20.34 18.70
CA GLU A 173 8.96 20.36 17.65
C GLU A 173 7.56 20.39 18.26
N TYR A 174 7.31 19.64 19.34
CA TYR A 174 6.04 19.72 20.06
C TYR A 174 5.84 21.07 20.74
N GLU A 175 6.88 21.73 21.24
CA GLU A 175 6.77 23.06 21.85
C GLU A 175 6.19 24.12 20.90
N LYS A 176 6.28 23.90 19.59
CA LYS A 176 5.70 24.76 18.56
C LYS A 176 4.19 24.52 18.37
N SER A 177 3.65 23.42 18.91
CA SER A 177 2.22 23.15 18.88
C SER A 177 1.49 24.04 19.89
N PRO A 178 0.41 24.72 19.50
CA PRO A 178 -0.37 25.53 20.43
C PRO A 178 -1.19 24.70 21.43
N VAL A 179 -1.33 23.40 21.18
CA VAL A 179 -2.16 22.48 21.98
C VAL A 179 -1.30 21.55 22.83
N LEU A 180 -0.26 20.98 22.24
CA LEU A 180 0.60 19.99 22.88
C LEU A 180 1.91 20.68 23.27
N GLY A 181 2.35 20.53 24.51
CA GLY A 181 3.59 21.15 25.00
C GLY A 181 4.81 20.26 24.86
N ARG A 182 6.00 20.83 25.05
CA ARG A 182 7.30 20.13 25.07
C ARG A 182 7.30 18.83 25.87
N ALA A 183 6.72 18.86 27.08
CA ALA A 183 6.69 17.71 27.98
C ALA A 183 5.95 16.51 27.36
N PHE A 184 4.87 16.77 26.61
CA PHE A 184 4.16 15.74 25.87
C PHE A 184 5.03 15.14 24.77
N GLY A 185 5.76 15.98 24.02
CA GLY A 185 6.70 15.49 23.00
C GLY A 185 7.79 14.61 23.56
N ILE A 186 8.39 14.99 24.70
CA ILE A 186 9.38 14.16 25.39
C ILE A 186 8.78 12.81 25.80
N GLN A 187 7.59 12.81 26.40
CA GLN A 187 6.91 11.57 26.79
C GLN A 187 6.59 10.68 25.58
N SER A 188 6.04 11.26 24.51
CA SER A 188 5.74 10.57 23.24
C SER A 188 7.01 9.96 22.63
N PHE A 189 8.15 10.67 22.68
CA PHE A 189 9.41 10.13 22.21
C PHE A 189 9.81 8.88 23.01
N GLU A 190 9.73 8.95 24.33
CA GLU A 190 10.11 7.84 25.21
C GLU A 190 9.21 6.61 25.00
N GLU A 191 7.91 6.84 24.83
CA GLU A 191 6.91 5.81 24.58
C GLU A 191 7.15 5.09 23.24
N HIS A 192 7.43 5.84 22.17
CA HIS A 192 7.47 5.27 20.82
C HIS A 192 8.88 4.90 20.34
N PHE A 193 9.90 5.63 20.77
CA PHE A 193 11.28 5.55 20.25
C PHE A 193 12.33 5.26 21.34
N GLY A 194 11.89 5.14 22.59
CA GLY A 194 12.72 4.72 23.73
C GLY A 194 13.31 5.87 24.54
N SER A 195 13.82 5.54 25.72
CA SER A 195 14.23 6.55 26.72
C SER A 195 15.63 7.14 26.52
N LYS A 196 16.36 6.74 25.46
CA LYS A 196 17.71 7.28 25.18
C LYS A 196 17.63 8.77 24.75
N PRO A 197 18.69 9.57 24.94
CA PRO A 197 18.71 10.97 24.47
C PRO A 197 18.62 11.10 22.94
N GLU A 198 19.12 10.10 22.22
CA GLU A 198 19.14 10.00 20.77
C GLU A 198 18.37 8.77 20.32
N LEU A 199 17.97 8.74 19.05
CA LEU A 199 17.26 7.62 18.45
C LEU A 199 18.11 6.34 18.51
N ASP A 200 17.52 5.24 18.96
CA ASP A 200 18.23 3.96 19.09
C ASP A 200 18.38 3.28 17.71
N PRO A 201 19.60 3.16 17.13
CA PRO A 201 19.77 2.55 15.82
C PRO A 201 19.32 1.09 15.77
N ASP A 202 19.34 0.37 16.90
CA ASP A 202 18.86 -1.02 16.99
C ASP A 202 17.35 -1.12 16.83
N LEU A 203 16.59 -0.08 17.22
CA LEU A 203 15.15 -0.01 17.01
C LEU A 203 14.83 0.18 15.53
N ILE A 204 15.61 1.02 14.83
CA ILE A 204 15.46 1.24 13.39
C ILE A 204 15.87 0.00 12.59
N GLU A 205 16.93 -0.71 13.01
CA GLU A 205 17.33 -1.98 12.40
C GLU A 205 16.22 -3.03 12.52
N LYS A 206 15.55 -3.14 13.68
CA LYS A 206 14.41 -4.04 13.84
C LYS A 206 13.27 -3.70 12.87
N ASP A 207 12.96 -2.42 12.71
CA ASP A 207 11.94 -1.97 11.74
C ASP A 207 12.35 -2.28 10.29
N ILE A 208 13.62 -2.10 9.93
CA ILE A 208 14.18 -2.48 8.62
C ILE A 208 14.03 -3.98 8.37
N GLN A 209 14.34 -4.82 9.37
CA GLN A 209 14.22 -6.27 9.25
C GLN A 209 12.76 -6.73 9.16
N ALA A 210 11.85 -6.07 9.89
CA ALA A 210 10.42 -6.32 9.78
C ALA A 210 9.90 -5.99 8.37
N LEU A 211 10.27 -4.82 7.83
CA LEU A 211 9.92 -4.41 6.47
C LEU A 211 10.43 -5.40 5.42
N LYS A 212 11.71 -5.77 5.49
CA LYS A 212 12.33 -6.74 4.56
C LYS A 212 11.64 -8.09 4.64
N SER A 213 11.36 -8.58 5.84
CA SER A 213 10.74 -9.89 6.06
C SER A 213 9.30 -9.93 5.53
N ALA A 214 8.50 -8.92 5.86
CA ALA A 214 7.10 -8.84 5.44
C ALA A 214 6.95 -8.72 3.91
N THR A 215 7.89 -8.04 3.24
CA THR A 215 7.80 -7.77 1.80
C THR A 215 8.59 -8.76 0.93
N ALA A 216 9.44 -9.63 1.51
CA ALA A 216 10.33 -10.51 0.76
C ALA A 216 9.60 -11.37 -0.27
N LYS A 217 8.46 -11.97 0.12
CA LYS A 217 7.68 -12.84 -0.76
C LYS A 217 7.05 -12.06 -1.92
N VAL A 218 6.54 -10.85 -1.64
CA VAL A 218 5.96 -9.94 -2.64
C VAL A 218 7.03 -9.45 -3.62
N ALA A 219 8.22 -9.08 -3.14
CA ALA A 219 9.34 -8.68 -3.97
C ALA A 219 9.83 -9.80 -4.89
N ARG A 220 9.90 -11.03 -4.36
CA ARG A 220 10.25 -12.22 -5.15
C ARG A 220 9.19 -12.53 -6.22
N PHE A 221 7.91 -12.40 -5.87
CA PHE A 221 6.79 -12.56 -6.80
C PHE A 221 6.85 -11.54 -7.93
N ARG A 222 7.06 -10.26 -7.63
CA ARG A 222 7.26 -9.21 -8.63
C ARG A 222 8.31 -9.61 -9.65
N HIS A 223 9.50 -9.98 -9.17
CA HIS A 223 10.63 -10.30 -10.04
C HIS A 223 10.34 -11.50 -10.95
N THR A 224 9.62 -12.50 -10.44
CA THR A 224 9.41 -13.78 -11.15
C THR A 224 8.21 -13.78 -12.09
N ARG A 225 7.16 -13.01 -11.77
CA ARG A 225 5.84 -13.12 -12.41
C ARG A 225 5.29 -11.82 -12.98
N ILE A 226 5.69 -10.65 -12.47
CA ILE A 226 5.15 -9.36 -12.90
C ILE A 226 6.13 -8.61 -13.81
N ALA A 227 7.34 -8.34 -13.31
CA ALA A 227 8.32 -7.51 -14.02
C ALA A 227 9.15 -8.28 -15.04
N HIS A 228 9.44 -9.56 -14.77
CA HIS A 228 10.11 -10.45 -15.71
C HIS A 228 9.32 -11.75 -15.85
N LYS A 229 9.28 -12.31 -17.06
CA LYS A 229 8.84 -13.70 -17.25
C LYS A 229 10.04 -14.58 -17.00
N ASN A 230 10.12 -15.17 -15.81
CA ASN A 230 11.19 -16.11 -15.53
C ASN A 230 11.13 -17.28 -16.51
N ALA A 231 12.27 -17.67 -17.07
CA ALA A 231 12.37 -18.78 -18.01
C ALA A 231 12.18 -20.15 -17.33
N ASP A 232 12.41 -20.20 -16.01
CA ASP A 232 12.18 -21.42 -15.23
C ASP A 232 10.71 -21.48 -14.77
N GLU A 233 9.91 -22.24 -15.52
CA GLU A 233 8.50 -22.50 -15.23
C GLU A 233 8.29 -23.29 -13.93
N ARG A 234 9.34 -23.91 -13.36
CA ARG A 234 9.28 -24.65 -12.08
C ARG A 234 9.25 -23.74 -10.86
N LEU A 235 9.59 -22.45 -11.03
CA LEU A 235 9.49 -21.47 -9.96
C LEU A 235 8.03 -21.12 -9.67
N VAL A 236 7.44 -21.89 -8.75
CA VAL A 236 6.14 -21.60 -8.16
C VAL A 236 6.36 -20.70 -6.95
N ILE A 237 5.91 -19.45 -7.03
CA ILE A 237 5.77 -18.58 -5.87
C ILE A 237 4.29 -18.58 -5.53
N ASP A 238 3.94 -19.35 -4.50
CA ASP A 238 2.58 -19.38 -3.97
C ASP A 238 2.39 -18.15 -3.08
N LEU A 239 2.05 -17.01 -3.67
CA LEU A 239 1.71 -15.78 -2.95
C LEU A 239 0.19 -15.63 -2.96
N ASN A 240 -0.42 -15.62 -1.78
CA ASN A 240 -1.86 -15.41 -1.65
C ASN A 240 -2.20 -13.95 -1.28
N PHE A 241 -3.47 -13.59 -1.41
CA PHE A 241 -3.92 -12.22 -1.16
C PHE A 241 -3.71 -11.78 0.29
N ALA A 242 -3.94 -12.67 1.27
CA ALA A 242 -3.73 -12.35 2.68
C ALA A 242 -2.26 -12.03 3.01
N GLU A 243 -1.32 -12.68 2.34
CA GLU A 243 0.11 -12.37 2.48
C GLU A 243 0.47 -11.00 1.87
N VAL A 244 -0.15 -10.62 0.75
CA VAL A 244 0.00 -9.28 0.15
C VAL A 244 -0.58 -8.21 1.08
N GLU A 245 -1.75 -8.46 1.65
CA GLU A 245 -2.37 -7.56 2.63
C GLU A 245 -1.53 -7.40 3.90
N ALA A 246 -1.00 -8.49 4.43
CA ALA A 246 -0.13 -8.46 5.60
C ALA A 246 1.14 -7.64 5.34
N ALA A 247 1.73 -7.78 4.14
CA ALA A 247 2.87 -6.97 3.73
C ALA A 247 2.51 -5.48 3.63
N LEU A 248 1.35 -5.13 3.05
CA LEU A 248 0.90 -3.74 2.95
C LEU A 248 0.62 -3.13 4.34
N LYS A 249 0.01 -3.89 5.25
CA LYS A 249 -0.24 -3.45 6.63
C LYS A 249 1.07 -3.18 7.39
N GLU A 250 2.09 -3.99 7.18
CA GLU A 250 3.39 -3.75 7.81
C GLU A 250 4.08 -2.50 7.24
N VAL A 251 3.96 -2.27 5.93
CA VAL A 251 4.40 -1.02 5.29
C VAL A 251 3.66 0.18 5.89
N GLU A 252 2.32 0.12 5.97
CA GLU A 252 1.48 1.18 6.56
C GLU A 252 1.89 1.49 8.01
N ARG A 253 2.01 0.46 8.85
CA ARG A 253 2.43 0.58 10.25
C ARG A 253 3.74 1.36 10.39
N LEU A 254 4.71 1.03 9.55
CA LEU A 254 6.00 1.72 9.56
C LEU A 254 5.88 3.15 9.03
N VAL A 255 5.16 3.39 7.94
CA VAL A 255 4.95 4.75 7.45
C VAL A 255 4.31 5.64 8.51
N ILE A 256 3.26 5.17 9.20
CA ILE A 256 2.62 5.89 10.32
C ILE A 256 3.63 6.19 11.43
N ARG A 257 4.44 5.21 11.83
CA ARG A 257 5.44 5.36 12.88
C ARG A 257 6.49 6.43 12.54
N TYR A 258 6.96 6.48 11.30
CA TYR A 258 7.97 7.46 10.88
C TYR A 258 7.36 8.82 10.49
N GLN A 259 6.07 8.86 10.14
CA GLN A 259 5.27 10.07 10.09
C GLN A 259 5.17 10.72 11.47
N LEU A 260 4.87 9.95 12.52
CA LEU A 260 4.90 10.42 13.91
C LEU A 260 6.30 10.95 14.29
N LEU A 261 7.37 10.21 13.98
CA LEU A 261 8.74 10.62 14.29
C LEU A 261 9.14 11.96 13.66
N LEU A 262 8.84 12.12 12.37
CA LEU A 262 9.36 13.23 11.57
C LEU A 262 8.43 14.45 11.58
N ASN A 263 7.13 14.23 11.58
CA ASN A 263 6.11 15.27 11.40
C ASN A 263 5.21 15.45 12.63
N GLN A 264 5.40 14.66 13.69
CA GLN A 264 4.54 14.68 14.89
C GLN A 264 3.05 14.46 14.55
N SER A 265 2.79 13.71 13.48
CA SER A 265 1.44 13.38 13.03
C SER A 265 0.91 12.15 13.78
N ASP A 266 -0.39 12.16 14.06
CA ASP A 266 -1.10 11.17 14.89
C ASP A 266 -1.97 10.22 14.06
N TYR A 267 -1.49 9.85 12.87
CA TYR A 267 -2.21 8.91 12.01
C TYR A 267 -2.47 7.58 12.74
N ASN A 268 -3.73 7.17 12.81
CA ASN A 268 -4.10 5.81 13.24
C ASN A 268 -4.14 4.83 12.05
N GLU A 269 -4.49 5.34 10.88
CA GLU A 269 -4.54 4.63 9.59
C GLU A 269 -4.22 5.63 8.47
N LEU A 270 -3.73 5.13 7.33
CA LEU A 270 -3.46 5.96 6.16
C LEU A 270 -4.65 6.04 5.19
N MET A 271 -5.67 5.19 5.39
CA MET A 271 -6.90 5.24 4.61
C MET A 271 -7.67 6.53 4.94
N PRO A 272 -7.95 7.41 3.96
CA PRO A 272 -8.76 8.58 4.23
C PRO A 272 -10.24 8.23 4.37
N SER A 273 -10.95 9.04 5.16
CA SER A 273 -12.41 8.97 5.21
C SER A 273 -13.00 9.46 3.88
N ILE A 274 -13.62 8.55 3.12
CA ILE A 274 -14.30 8.89 1.88
C ILE A 274 -15.65 9.54 2.19
N THR A 275 -15.79 10.84 1.90
CA THR A 275 -16.99 11.63 2.25
C THR A 275 -18.04 11.69 1.12
N TYR A 276 -17.71 11.23 -0.08
CA TYR A 276 -18.60 11.27 -1.24
C TYR A 276 -19.04 9.86 -1.67
N ASN A 277 -20.20 9.77 -2.33
CA ASN A 277 -20.76 8.51 -2.81
C ASN A 277 -20.12 8.07 -4.14
N TRP A 278 -18.87 7.61 -4.07
CA TRP A 278 -18.14 7.10 -5.24
C TRP A 278 -18.81 5.87 -5.88
N GLU A 279 -19.59 5.09 -5.12
CA GLU A 279 -20.32 3.92 -5.60
C GLU A 279 -21.54 4.27 -6.47
N SER A 280 -21.92 5.55 -6.56
CA SER A 280 -23.08 6.01 -7.34
C SER A 280 -23.01 5.55 -8.80
N ILE A 281 -21.82 5.41 -9.38
CA ILE A 281 -21.60 4.95 -10.75
C ILE A 281 -22.15 3.55 -11.00
N PHE A 282 -22.21 2.67 -10.00
CA PHE A 282 -22.67 1.28 -10.15
C PHE A 282 -24.18 1.14 -10.13
N ARG A 283 -24.92 2.23 -9.86
CA ARG A 283 -26.39 2.24 -9.82
C ARG A 283 -27.03 2.58 -11.16
N THR A 284 -26.23 3.06 -12.11
CA THR A 284 -26.66 3.40 -13.46
C THR A 284 -26.31 2.24 -14.39
N PRO A 285 -27.19 1.85 -15.34
CA PRO A 285 -26.81 0.94 -16.41
C PRO A 285 -25.65 1.52 -17.23
N TRP A 286 -24.59 0.73 -17.44
CA TRP A 286 -23.41 1.19 -18.19
C TRP A 286 -23.57 1.02 -19.70
N ILE A 287 -24.52 0.19 -20.12
CA ILE A 287 -24.91 -0.04 -21.50
C ILE A 287 -26.44 -0.05 -21.49
N ASP A 288 -27.05 0.78 -22.33
CA ASP A 288 -28.49 0.77 -22.55
C ASP A 288 -28.89 -0.54 -23.24
N GLY A 289 -29.88 -1.24 -22.67
CA GLY A 289 -30.37 -2.54 -23.15
C GLY A 289 -31.33 -2.43 -24.33
#